data_AF-A0AAD9PS07-F1
#
_entry.id   AF-A0AAD9PS07-F1
#
_cell.length_a   1.000
_cell.length_b   1.000
_cell.length_c   1.000
_cell.angle_alpha   90.00
_cell.angle_beta   90.00
_cell.angle_gamma   90.00
#
_symmetry.space_group_name_H-M   'P 1'
#
loop_
_entity.id
_entity.type
_entity.pdbx_description
1 polymer ?
#
loop_
_entity_poly.entity_id
_entity_poly.type
_entity_poly.pdbx_seq_one_letter_code
_entity_poly.pdbx_strand_id
1 'polypeptide(L)'
;MGENGEEAAATVQEIQVAGPTVQAIRVVTETRTQPFAIPDEANAMGKAWPEWLEGIEREFRCFKISEAVDKKDAMIIYGGNEIARVEKSLPDPEMGDVYTKLPTKLNYHFTPKKNKHHARYLFLKMRPHVGETISVYAARLREKAKGCEFGDTLDERILEHVIQTIDNKKLIERAISKTWDLTRFLTEAS
;
A
#
# COMPACT_ATOMS: atom_id res chain seq x y z
N MET A 1 11.56 20.00 28.24
CA MET A 1 12.58 20.90 27.66
C MET A 1 13.77 20.01 27.32
N GLY A 2 14.07 19.61 26.10
CA GLY A 2 13.63 19.97 24.76
C GLY A 2 14.76 19.44 23.88
N GLU A 3 14.60 18.26 23.29
CA GLU A 3 15.60 17.70 22.37
C GLU A 3 15.35 18.32 21.00
N ASN A 4 16.23 19.24 20.64
CA ASN A 4 16.24 19.92 19.35
C ASN A 4 16.61 18.89 18.28
N GLY A 5 15.66 18.63 17.38
CA GLY A 5 15.95 17.98 16.11
C GLY A 5 16.85 18.88 15.28
N GLU A 6 18.03 18.38 14.96
CA GLU A 6 18.94 19.01 14.02
C GLU A 6 18.38 18.78 12.60
N GLU A 7 17.62 19.75 12.13
CA GLU A 7 17.12 19.84 10.76
C GLU A 7 18.33 20.00 9.83
N ALA A 8 18.67 18.94 9.09
CA ALA A 8 19.72 18.97 8.09
C ALA A 8 19.36 20.01 7.01
N ALA A 9 20.08 21.13 7.03
CA ALA A 9 19.88 22.22 6.09
C ALA A 9 20.41 21.82 4.71
N ALA A 10 19.51 21.72 3.73
CA ALA A 10 19.86 21.51 2.33
C ALA A 10 20.73 22.69 1.83
N THR A 11 22.00 22.42 1.51
CA THR A 11 22.90 23.41 0.93
C THR A 11 22.85 23.38 -0.60
N VAL A 12 22.41 24.48 -1.20
CA VAL A 12 22.46 24.71 -2.65
C VAL A 12 23.79 25.40 -2.98
N GLN A 13 24.61 24.81 -3.84
CA GLN A 13 25.85 25.42 -4.32
C GLN A 13 25.76 25.66 -5.83
N GLU A 14 25.81 26.93 -6.23
CA GLU A 14 25.87 27.34 -7.64
C GLU A 14 27.34 27.35 -8.10
N ILE A 15 27.67 26.55 -9.12
CA ILE A 15 28.97 26.59 -9.78
C ILE A 15 28.77 27.22 -11.16
N GLN A 16 29.36 28.39 -11.39
CA GLN A 16 29.40 29.05 -12.69
C GLN A 16 30.65 28.62 -13.47
N VAL A 17 30.47 28.10 -14.69
CA VAL A 17 31.56 27.90 -15.64
C VAL A 17 31.26 28.71 -16.90
N ALA A 18 32.22 29.52 -17.36
CA ALA A 18 32.04 30.44 -18.48
C ALA A 18 32.11 29.72 -19.84
N GLY A 19 31.03 29.80 -20.64
CA GLY A 19 30.93 29.32 -22.03
C GLY A 19 29.50 29.47 -22.58
N PRO A 20 29.28 29.64 -23.91
CA PRO A 20 27.95 29.94 -24.42
C PRO A 20 27.12 28.67 -24.50
N THR A 21 25.97 28.69 -23.80
CA THR A 21 24.97 27.61 -23.65
C THR A 21 25.27 26.58 -22.56
N VAL A 22 25.46 27.06 -21.32
CA VAL A 22 25.35 26.19 -20.14
C VAL A 22 23.87 26.07 -19.79
N GLN A 23 23.24 24.93 -20.12
CA GLN A 23 22.02 24.53 -19.42
C GLN A 23 22.41 24.30 -17.95
N ALA A 24 21.75 25.00 -17.03
CA ALA A 24 21.98 24.82 -15.61
C ALA A 24 21.76 23.35 -15.23
N ILE A 25 22.86 22.65 -14.92
CA ILE A 25 22.78 21.31 -14.34
C ILE A 25 22.27 21.52 -12.92
N ARG A 26 21.01 21.17 -12.68
CA ARG A 26 20.46 21.13 -11.34
C ARG A 26 21.04 19.90 -10.65
N VAL A 27 22.16 20.09 -9.96
CA VAL A 27 22.75 19.07 -9.09
C VAL A 27 21.85 18.95 -7.88
N VAL A 28 20.92 17.98 -7.90
CA VAL A 28 20.21 17.56 -6.70
C VAL A 28 21.10 16.54 -6.02
N THR A 29 21.84 16.98 -5.00
CA THR A 29 22.84 16.17 -4.29
C THR A 29 22.21 15.14 -3.36
N GLU A 30 20.90 15.24 -3.08
CA GLU A 30 20.22 14.40 -2.11
C GLU A 30 18.88 13.91 -2.66
N THR A 31 18.75 12.58 -2.76
CA THR A 31 17.46 11.92 -2.96
C THR A 31 16.62 12.06 -1.72
N ARG A 32 15.34 12.39 -1.89
CA ARG A 32 14.40 12.52 -0.75
C ARG A 32 13.93 11.15 -0.28
N THR A 33 13.97 10.17 -1.17
CA THR A 33 13.62 8.78 -0.92
C THR A 33 14.79 8.11 -0.20
N GLN A 34 14.55 7.74 1.06
CA GLN A 34 15.49 6.94 1.84
C GLN A 34 15.60 5.52 1.26
N PRO A 35 16.73 4.81 1.46
CA PRO A 35 16.83 3.40 1.07
C PRO A 35 15.69 2.55 1.60
N PHE A 36 15.27 1.56 0.83
CA PHE A 36 14.15 0.72 1.23
C PHE A 36 14.55 -0.13 2.45
N ALA A 37 13.83 0.06 3.56
CA ALA A 37 13.99 -0.71 4.77
C ALA A 37 12.81 -1.68 4.92
N ILE A 38 13.12 -2.95 5.20
CA ILE A 38 12.11 -3.95 5.54
C ILE A 38 11.50 -3.58 6.90
N PRO A 39 10.18 -3.33 6.99
CA PRO A 39 9.55 -3.05 8.28
C PRO A 39 9.59 -4.27 9.20
N ASP A 40 9.77 -4.04 10.50
CA ASP A 40 9.75 -5.10 11.52
C ASP A 40 8.41 -5.84 11.57
N GLU A 41 7.32 -5.12 11.29
CA GLU A 41 5.97 -5.68 11.21
C GLU A 41 5.66 -6.17 9.80
N ALA A 42 5.52 -7.50 9.63
CA ALA A 42 5.19 -8.13 8.35
C ALA A 42 3.92 -7.56 7.68
N ASN A 43 2.96 -7.04 8.47
CA ASN A 43 1.74 -6.42 7.96
C ASN A 43 1.96 -4.99 7.42
N ALA A 44 3.03 -4.30 7.84
CA ALA A 44 3.37 -2.95 7.38
C ALA A 44 4.04 -2.99 6.00
N MET A 45 4.65 -4.12 5.61
CA MET A 45 5.33 -4.27 4.33
C MET A 45 4.41 -4.04 3.12
N GLY A 46 3.13 -4.43 3.23
CA GLY A 46 2.12 -4.18 2.19
C GLY A 46 1.77 -2.70 1.98
N LYS A 47 2.20 -1.81 2.88
CA LYS A 47 2.08 -0.36 2.76
C LYS A 47 3.43 0.27 2.41
N ALA A 48 4.49 -0.12 3.13
CA ALA A 48 5.82 0.47 2.99
C ALA A 48 6.42 0.29 1.58
N TRP A 49 6.25 -0.89 0.97
CA TRP A 49 6.81 -1.15 -0.36
C TRP A 49 6.14 -0.31 -1.46
N PRO A 50 4.79 -0.29 -1.59
CA PRO A 50 4.13 0.59 -2.56
C PRO A 50 4.45 2.08 -2.39
N GLU A 51 4.48 2.57 -1.15
CA GLU A 51 4.81 3.98 -0.87
C GLU A 51 6.25 4.33 -1.29
N TRP A 52 7.20 3.44 -1.02
CA TRP A 52 8.59 3.61 -1.43
C TRP A 52 8.73 3.60 -2.96
N LEU A 53 8.08 2.64 -3.63
CA LEU A 53 8.10 2.50 -5.09
C LEU A 53 7.50 3.74 -5.78
N GLU A 54 6.41 4.30 -5.24
CA GLU A 54 5.84 5.56 -5.74
C GLU A 54 6.81 6.73 -5.56
N GLY A 55 7.48 6.80 -4.41
CA GLY A 55 8.48 7.81 -4.08
C GLY A 55 9.64 7.82 -5.08
N ILE A 56 10.25 6.66 -5.32
CA ILE A 56 11.41 6.56 -6.21
C ILE A 56 11.04 6.81 -7.68
N GLU A 57 9.87 6.35 -8.13
CA GLU A 57 9.39 6.61 -9.50
C GLU A 57 9.12 8.11 -9.73
N ARG A 58 8.66 8.81 -8.70
CA ARG A 58 8.51 10.28 -8.76
C ARG A 58 9.87 10.96 -8.89
N GLU A 59 10.90 10.46 -8.23
CA GLU A 59 12.26 10.99 -8.36
C GLU A 59 12.86 10.71 -9.74
N PHE A 60 12.67 9.52 -10.31
CA PHE A 60 13.11 9.23 -11.68
C PHE A 60 12.51 10.22 -12.69
N ARG A 61 11.23 10.56 -12.53
CA ARG A 61 10.59 11.61 -13.36
C ARG A 61 11.20 12.99 -13.11
N CYS A 62 11.52 13.33 -11.86
CA CYS A 62 12.12 14.63 -11.51
C CYS A 62 13.54 14.79 -12.07
N PHE A 63 14.34 13.72 -12.00
CA PHE A 63 15.72 13.66 -12.50
C PHE A 63 15.82 13.32 -13.98
N LYS A 64 14.68 13.08 -14.66
CA LYS A 64 14.62 12.70 -16.08
C LYS A 64 15.42 11.44 -16.41
N ILE A 65 15.43 10.47 -15.48
CA ILE A 65 15.99 9.14 -15.73
C ILE A 65 14.94 8.35 -16.51
N SER A 66 15.11 8.28 -17.83
CA SER A 66 14.16 7.65 -18.75
C SER A 66 14.63 6.31 -19.30
N GLU A 67 15.94 6.13 -19.48
CA GLU A 67 16.50 4.91 -20.06
C GLU A 67 16.31 3.72 -19.13
N ALA A 68 15.90 2.58 -19.67
CA ALA A 68 15.52 1.41 -18.88
C ALA A 68 16.69 0.86 -18.04
N VAL A 69 17.91 0.90 -18.59
CA VAL A 69 19.12 0.47 -17.89
C VAL A 69 19.42 1.41 -16.73
N ASP A 70 19.45 2.72 -16.98
CA ASP A 70 19.73 3.74 -15.96
C ASP A 70 18.67 3.74 -14.85
N LYS A 71 17.38 3.55 -15.19
CA LYS A 71 16.31 3.40 -14.20
C LYS A 71 16.50 2.16 -13.33
N LYS A 72 16.93 1.03 -13.92
CA LYS A 72 17.21 -0.20 -13.18
C LYS A 72 18.36 0.03 -12.20
N ASP A 73 19.47 0.59 -12.67
CA ASP A 73 20.65 0.83 -11.85
C ASP A 73 20.36 1.84 -10.74
N ALA A 74 19.65 2.93 -11.06
CA ALA A 74 19.18 3.90 -10.07
C ALA A 74 18.30 3.25 -9.00
N MET A 75 17.39 2.33 -9.37
CA MET A 75 16.55 1.63 -8.40
C MET A 75 17.36 0.74 -7.46
N ILE A 76 18.42 0.11 -7.94
CA ILE A 76 19.32 -0.70 -7.12
C ILE A 76 20.14 0.19 -6.18
N ILE A 77 20.68 1.30 -6.68
CA ILE A 77 21.50 2.24 -5.92
C ILE A 77 20.68 2.89 -4.80
N TYR A 78 19.53 3.49 -5.13
CA TYR A 78 18.69 4.16 -4.15
C TYR A 78 17.90 3.18 -3.29
N GLY A 79 17.62 1.98 -3.80
CA GLY A 79 16.96 0.90 -3.07
C GLY A 79 17.80 0.28 -1.96
N GLY A 80 19.13 0.35 -2.08
CA GLY A 80 20.05 -0.22 -1.11
C GLY A 80 20.13 -1.75 -1.17
N ASN A 81 20.73 -2.32 -0.12
CA ASN A 81 21.17 -3.72 -0.10
C ASN A 81 20.04 -4.73 -0.32
N GLU A 82 18.85 -4.48 0.23
CA GLU A 82 17.72 -5.43 0.08
C GLU A 82 17.25 -5.52 -1.36
N ILE A 83 17.20 -4.39 -2.08
CA ILE A 83 16.83 -4.36 -3.50
C ILE A 83 17.90 -5.03 -4.36
N ALA A 84 19.17 -4.73 -4.10
CA ALA A 84 20.32 -5.36 -4.78
C ALA A 84 20.37 -6.88 -4.57
N ARG A 85 20.05 -7.34 -3.36
CA ARG A 85 19.97 -8.77 -3.02
C ARG A 85 18.84 -9.46 -3.77
N VAL A 86 17.65 -8.87 -3.77
CA VAL A 86 16.48 -9.47 -4.46
C VAL A 86 16.72 -9.53 -5.97
N GLU A 87 17.32 -8.50 -6.56
CA GLU A 87 17.66 -8.46 -7.99
C GLU A 87 18.49 -9.66 -8.44
N LYS A 88 19.52 -10.03 -7.65
CA LYS A 88 20.43 -11.15 -7.91
C LYS A 88 19.83 -12.51 -7.58
N SER A 89 18.94 -12.56 -6.59
CA SER A 89 18.43 -13.83 -6.04
C SER A 89 17.22 -14.40 -6.77
N LEU A 90 16.46 -13.57 -7.48
CA LEU A 90 15.24 -13.99 -8.19
C LEU A 90 15.43 -13.98 -9.70
N PRO A 91 14.93 -15.02 -10.40
CA PRO A 91 14.98 -15.07 -11.86
C PRO A 91 14.16 -13.94 -12.49
N ASP A 92 14.62 -13.45 -13.63
CA ASP A 92 13.89 -12.44 -14.39
C ASP A 92 12.54 -12.98 -14.90
N PRO A 93 11.46 -12.18 -14.82
CA PRO A 93 10.19 -12.49 -15.48
C PRO A 93 10.39 -12.67 -17.00
N GLU A 94 9.59 -13.54 -17.61
CA GLU A 94 9.64 -13.80 -19.06
C GLU A 94 9.28 -12.57 -19.89
N MET A 95 8.40 -11.71 -19.38
CA MET A 95 7.91 -10.50 -20.04
C MET A 95 8.41 -9.24 -19.34
N GLY A 96 8.65 -8.19 -20.13
CA GLY A 96 9.09 -6.87 -19.65
C GLY A 96 10.42 -6.43 -20.27
N ASP A 97 10.66 -5.14 -20.26
CA ASP A 97 11.96 -4.55 -20.56
C ASP A 97 12.95 -4.72 -19.38
N VAL A 98 14.18 -4.23 -19.57
CA VAL A 98 15.25 -4.29 -18.57
C VAL A 98 14.83 -3.68 -17.22
N TYR A 99 14.02 -2.62 -17.25
CA TYR A 99 13.56 -1.94 -16.05
C TYR A 99 12.41 -2.69 -15.40
N THR A 100 11.29 -2.85 -16.10
CA THR A 100 10.00 -3.39 -15.61
C THR A 100 10.10 -4.79 -15.00
N LYS A 101 11.10 -5.58 -15.41
CA LYS A 101 11.43 -6.87 -14.78
C LYS A 101 11.77 -6.71 -13.29
N LEU A 102 12.52 -5.69 -12.90
CA LEU A 102 12.96 -5.49 -11.52
C LEU A 102 11.80 -5.13 -10.57
N PRO A 103 10.98 -4.08 -10.81
CA PRO A 103 9.79 -3.81 -9.99
C PRO A 103 8.84 -5.00 -9.92
N THR A 104 8.74 -5.82 -10.98
CA THR A 104 7.91 -7.03 -10.97
C THR A 104 8.45 -8.07 -9.98
N LYS A 105 9.77 -8.34 -9.98
CA LYS A 105 10.42 -9.23 -8.99
C LYS A 105 10.22 -8.70 -7.57
N LEU A 106 10.45 -7.41 -7.37
CA LEU A 106 10.34 -6.75 -6.06
C LEU A 106 8.90 -6.75 -5.56
N ASN A 107 7.91 -6.50 -6.42
CA ASN A 107 6.49 -6.61 -6.09
C ASN A 107 6.13 -8.02 -5.61
N TYR A 108 6.61 -9.07 -6.29
CA TYR A 108 6.37 -10.45 -5.88
C TYR A 108 7.00 -10.78 -4.52
N HIS A 109 8.20 -10.23 -4.25
CA HIS A 109 8.95 -10.50 -3.04
C HIS A 109 8.44 -9.71 -1.82
N PHE A 110 8.22 -8.41 -1.99
CA PHE A 110 7.91 -7.47 -0.90
C PHE A 110 6.43 -7.18 -0.74
N THR A 111 5.57 -7.47 -1.71
CA THR A 111 4.14 -7.49 -1.38
C THR A 111 3.92 -8.76 -0.56
N PRO A 112 3.57 -8.69 0.75
CA PRO A 112 3.16 -9.90 1.44
C PRO A 112 2.03 -10.49 0.60
N LYS A 113 2.17 -11.75 0.16
CA LYS A 113 1.08 -12.47 -0.51
C LYS A 113 -0.13 -12.25 0.37
N LYS A 114 -1.10 -11.43 -0.10
CA LYS A 114 -2.24 -10.99 0.71
C LYS A 114 -2.82 -12.25 1.34
N ASN A 115 -2.57 -12.44 2.63
CA ASN A 115 -3.01 -13.66 3.27
C ASN A 115 -4.50 -13.45 3.53
N LYS A 116 -5.32 -13.90 2.57
CA LYS A 116 -6.78 -13.83 2.68
C LYS A 116 -7.27 -14.41 4.00
N HIS A 117 -6.59 -15.41 4.58
CA HIS A 117 -6.95 -15.96 5.88
C HIS A 117 -6.67 -14.98 7.02
N HIS A 118 -5.54 -14.26 6.99
CA HIS A 118 -5.27 -13.20 7.98
C HIS A 118 -6.24 -12.03 7.84
N ALA A 119 -6.54 -11.58 6.61
CA ALA A 119 -7.54 -10.54 6.38
C ALA A 119 -8.94 -10.97 6.87
N ARG A 120 -9.35 -12.21 6.56
CA ARG A 120 -10.60 -12.81 7.06
C ARG A 120 -10.61 -12.94 8.58
N TYR A 121 -9.49 -13.32 9.19
CA TYR A 121 -9.35 -13.37 10.64
C TYR A 121 -9.61 -12.00 11.29
N LEU A 122 -9.02 -10.94 10.73
CA LEU A 122 -9.28 -9.57 11.21
C LEU A 122 -10.71 -9.11 10.95
N PHE A 123 -11.30 -9.49 9.81
CA PHE A 123 -12.70 -9.23 9.50
C PHE A 123 -13.63 -9.90 10.53
N LEU A 124 -13.43 -11.18 10.84
CA LEU A 124 -14.24 -11.94 11.81
C LEU A 124 -14.11 -11.42 13.25
N LYS A 125 -13.01 -10.71 13.56
CA LYS A 125 -12.81 -10.04 14.85
C LYS A 125 -13.52 -8.69 14.97
N MET A 126 -14.03 -8.13 13.88
CA MET A 126 -14.73 -6.84 13.92
C MET A 126 -16.01 -6.95 14.78
N ARG A 127 -16.29 -5.88 15.53
CA ARG A 127 -17.52 -5.67 16.29
C ARG A 127 -18.02 -4.24 16.05
N PRO A 128 -19.34 -3.98 16.17
CA PRO A 128 -19.86 -2.62 16.17
C PRO A 128 -19.36 -1.85 17.39
N HIS A 129 -19.11 -0.55 17.25
CA HIS A 129 -18.84 0.33 18.38
C HIS A 129 -20.13 0.70 19.12
N VAL A 130 -20.02 1.14 20.37
CA VAL A 130 -21.17 1.61 21.16
C VAL A 130 -21.78 2.83 20.47
N GLY A 131 -23.09 2.77 20.19
CA GLY A 131 -23.82 3.84 19.50
C GLY A 131 -23.58 3.92 17.99
N GLU A 132 -22.83 2.99 17.41
CA GLU A 132 -22.62 2.94 15.97
C GLU A 132 -23.88 2.46 15.24
N THR A 133 -24.28 3.16 14.18
CA THR A 133 -25.40 2.71 13.34
C THR A 133 -24.99 1.53 12.48
N ILE A 134 -25.94 0.66 12.13
CA ILE A 134 -25.67 -0.55 11.35
C ILE A 134 -25.08 -0.19 9.97
N SER A 135 -25.53 0.91 9.36
CA SER A 135 -25.01 1.40 8.07
C SER A 135 -23.54 1.82 8.16
N VAL A 136 -23.13 2.51 9.24
CA VAL A 136 -21.72 2.89 9.44
C VAL A 136 -20.87 1.65 9.72
N TYR A 137 -21.37 0.70 10.51
CA TYR A 137 -20.68 -0.56 10.77
C TYR A 137 -20.48 -1.39 9.49
N ALA A 138 -21.52 -1.48 8.65
CA ALA A 138 -21.45 -2.17 7.36
C ALA A 138 -20.43 -1.50 6.41
N ALA A 139 -20.32 -0.18 6.41
CA ALA A 139 -19.29 0.53 5.64
C ALA A 139 -17.88 0.16 6.12
N ARG A 140 -17.64 0.07 7.44
CA ARG A 140 -16.34 -0.36 7.98
C ARG A 140 -16.03 -1.82 7.63
N LEU A 141 -17.03 -2.70 7.62
CA LEU A 141 -16.90 -4.09 7.16
C LEU A 141 -16.54 -4.19 5.68
N ARG A 142 -17.17 -3.38 4.80
CA ARG A 142 -16.84 -3.29 3.38
C ARG A 142 -15.38 -2.91 3.17
N GLU A 143 -14.89 -1.91 3.91
CA GLU A 143 -13.48 -1.50 3.84
C GLU A 143 -12.55 -2.64 4.25
N LYS A 144 -12.84 -3.30 5.37
CA LYS A 144 -12.02 -4.41 5.89
C LYS A 144 -12.02 -5.62 4.96
N ALA A 145 -13.13 -5.86 4.26
CA ALA A 145 -13.32 -7.00 3.38
C ALA A 145 -12.51 -6.91 2.06
N LYS A 146 -11.98 -5.74 1.68
CA LYS A 146 -11.14 -5.57 0.48
C LYS A 146 -9.93 -6.53 0.43
N GLY A 147 -9.39 -6.91 1.59
CA GLY A 147 -8.29 -7.87 1.70
C GLY A 147 -8.71 -9.34 1.80
N CYS A 148 -10.01 -9.63 1.89
CA CYS A 148 -10.53 -10.96 2.20
C CYS A 148 -10.79 -11.85 0.97
N GLU A 149 -10.75 -11.28 -0.23
CA GLU A 149 -11.03 -11.98 -1.50
C GLU A 149 -12.37 -12.73 -1.45
N PHE A 150 -13.45 -12.02 -1.06
CA PHE A 150 -14.80 -12.60 -1.05
C PHE A 150 -15.45 -12.64 -2.43
N GLY A 151 -14.93 -11.87 -3.40
CA GLY A 151 -15.50 -11.79 -4.75
C GLY A 151 -16.99 -11.41 -4.70
N ASP A 152 -17.80 -12.12 -5.46
CA ASP A 152 -19.24 -11.86 -5.60
C ASP A 152 -20.03 -12.12 -4.29
N THR A 153 -19.46 -12.85 -3.34
CA THR A 153 -20.10 -13.15 -2.04
C THR A 153 -19.88 -12.06 -0.98
N LEU A 154 -19.28 -10.93 -1.34
CA LEU A 154 -18.93 -9.86 -0.40
C LEU A 154 -20.10 -9.42 0.48
N ASP A 155 -21.25 -9.13 -0.13
CA ASP A 155 -22.42 -8.61 0.57
C ASP A 155 -23.06 -9.66 1.48
N GLU A 156 -23.05 -10.93 1.06
CA GLU A 156 -23.48 -12.06 1.88
C GLU A 156 -22.60 -12.20 3.14
N ARG A 157 -21.27 -12.12 2.98
CA ARG A 157 -20.32 -12.20 4.12
C ARG A 157 -20.47 -11.06 5.09
N ILE A 158 -20.77 -9.86 4.60
CA ILE A 158 -21.05 -8.71 5.48
C ILE A 158 -22.35 -8.95 6.23
N LEU A 159 -23.42 -9.39 5.57
CA LEU A 159 -24.70 -9.69 6.21
C LEU A 159 -24.56 -10.78 7.29
N GLU A 160 -23.90 -11.90 6.97
CA GLU A 160 -23.61 -12.98 7.92
C GLU A 160 -22.89 -12.45 9.17
N HIS A 161 -21.90 -11.57 8.98
CA HIS A 161 -21.12 -11.00 10.08
C HIS A 161 -21.92 -9.99 10.90
N VAL A 162 -22.75 -9.17 10.25
CA VAL A 162 -23.65 -8.23 10.94
C VAL A 162 -24.65 -8.99 11.81
N ILE A 163 -25.31 -10.03 11.26
CA ILE A 163 -26.24 -10.89 11.99
C ILE A 163 -25.60 -11.50 13.24
N GLN A 164 -24.32 -11.89 13.16
CA GLN A 164 -23.59 -12.49 14.29
C GLN A 164 -23.15 -11.50 15.35
N THR A 165 -23.05 -10.20 15.05
CA THR A 165 -22.33 -9.24 15.90
C THR A 165 -23.17 -8.10 16.47
N ILE A 166 -24.36 -7.85 15.93
CA ILE A 166 -25.27 -6.83 16.47
C ILE A 166 -26.19 -7.40 17.56
N ASP A 167 -26.68 -6.53 18.44
CA ASP A 167 -27.67 -6.89 19.47
C ASP A 167 -29.07 -6.39 19.10
N ASN A 168 -29.61 -6.88 17.97
CA ASN A 168 -31.00 -6.61 17.56
C ASN A 168 -31.70 -7.90 17.11
N LYS A 169 -32.12 -8.70 18.09
CA LYS A 169 -32.70 -10.03 17.88
C LYS A 169 -33.94 -10.01 16.96
N LYS A 170 -34.81 -9.01 17.10
CA LYS A 170 -36.03 -8.89 16.27
C LYS A 170 -35.71 -8.63 14.81
N LEU A 171 -34.72 -7.77 14.54
CA LEU A 171 -34.28 -7.48 13.18
C LEU A 171 -33.62 -8.72 12.55
N ILE A 172 -32.76 -9.42 13.31
CA ILE A 172 -32.11 -10.66 12.88
C ILE A 172 -33.14 -11.73 12.55
N GLU A 173 -34.12 -11.98 13.42
CA GLU A 173 -35.17 -12.98 13.21
C GLU A 173 -35.98 -12.69 11.94
N ARG A 174 -36.37 -11.42 11.73
CA ARG A 174 -37.06 -10.99 10.50
C ARG A 174 -36.21 -11.19 9.26
N ALA A 175 -34.93 -10.84 9.33
CA ALA A 175 -34.00 -10.98 8.20
C ALA A 175 -33.81 -12.44 7.79
N ILE A 176 -33.64 -13.34 8.75
CA ILE A 176 -33.49 -14.78 8.51
C ILE A 176 -34.79 -15.37 7.94
N SER A 177 -35.92 -15.07 8.58
CA SER A 177 -37.22 -15.66 8.20
C SER A 177 -37.67 -15.25 6.80
N LYS A 178 -37.29 -14.04 6.37
CA LYS A 178 -37.67 -13.48 5.07
C LYS A 178 -36.53 -13.51 4.04
N THR A 179 -35.41 -14.18 4.34
CA THR A 179 -34.24 -14.29 3.46
C THR A 179 -33.82 -12.94 2.86
N TRP A 180 -33.57 -11.95 3.73
CA TRP A 180 -33.14 -10.62 3.28
C TRP A 180 -31.71 -10.60 2.75
N ASP A 181 -31.45 -9.77 1.76
CA ASP A 181 -30.11 -9.38 1.36
C ASP A 181 -29.58 -8.22 2.23
N LEU A 182 -28.30 -7.88 2.06
CA LEU A 182 -27.67 -6.81 2.82
C LEU A 182 -28.36 -5.45 2.60
N THR A 183 -28.77 -5.13 1.38
CA THR A 183 -29.43 -3.86 1.04
C THR A 183 -30.75 -3.70 1.80
N ARG A 184 -31.57 -4.76 1.81
CA ARG A 184 -32.83 -4.81 2.53
C ARG A 184 -32.60 -4.72 4.04
N PHE A 185 -31.59 -5.43 4.54
CA PHE A 185 -31.22 -5.39 5.96
C PHE A 185 -30.90 -3.97 6.42
N LEU A 186 -30.06 -3.25 5.66
CA LEU A 186 -29.65 -1.87 5.99
C LEU A 186 -30.83 -0.88 5.92
N THR A 187 -31.75 -1.08 4.97
CA THR A 187 -32.94 -0.23 4.83
C THR A 187 -33.87 -0.35 6.03
N GLU A 188 -34.08 -1.56 6.55
CA GLU A 188 -34.93 -1.82 7.72
C GLU A 188 -34.23 -1.55 9.06
N ALA A 189 -32.91 -1.41 9.04
CA ALA A 189 -32.07 -1.05 10.18
C ALA A 189 -31.93 0.46 10.42
N SER A 190 -32.34 1.27 9.43
CA SER A 190 -32.21 2.74 9.46
C SER A 190 -33.32 3.41 10.25
#